data_AF-A0A1G2A893-F1
#
_entry.id   AF-A0A1G2A893-F1
#
_cell.length_a   1.000
_cell.length_b   1.000
_cell.length_c   1.000
_cell.angle_alpha   90.00
_cell.angle_beta   90.00
_cell.angle_gamma   90.00
#
_symmetry.space_group_name_H-M   'P 1'
#
loop_
_entity.id
_entity.type
_entity.pdbx_description
1 polymer ?
#
loop_
_entity_poly.entity_id
_entity_poly.type
_entity_poly.pdbx_seq_one_letter_code
_entity_poly.pdbx_strand_id
1 'polypeptide(L)'
;MFKYILQRFILDILYFPLWWYTRGFTRTIKFALRSVADAERQIALGIWLKAMFKPMFQDYTWEGRMVSFFMRIMLLIFKIVMFGAWVIGAILIIIAWTGLPIIAVWLLWLAFRI
;
A
#
# COMPACT_ATOMS: atom_id res chain seq x y z
N MET A 1 41.71 7.86 15.85
CA MET A 1 40.36 8.40 15.54
C MET A 1 39.95 8.12 14.09
N PHE A 2 40.72 8.56 13.09
CA PHE A 2 40.41 8.39 11.66
C PHE A 2 40.21 6.92 11.19
N LYS A 3 41.08 6.00 11.65
CA LYS A 3 40.98 4.55 11.33
C LYS A 3 39.63 3.93 11.72
N TYR A 4 39.07 4.33 12.87
CA TYR A 4 37.78 3.81 13.34
C TYR A 4 36.59 4.34 12.54
N ILE A 5 36.69 5.59 12.08
CA ILE A 5 35.66 6.22 11.24
C ILE A 5 35.62 5.52 9.88
N LEU A 6 36.79 5.32 9.25
CA LEU A 6 36.88 4.66 7.94
C LEU A 6 36.39 3.20 8.01
N GLN A 7 36.75 2.47 9.06
CA GLN A 7 36.30 1.10 9.27
C GLN A 7 34.76 1.03 9.41
N ARG A 8 34.16 1.92 10.21
CA ARG A 8 32.70 1.98 10.36
C ARG A 8 32.01 2.32 9.05
N PHE A 9 32.54 3.28 8.30
CA PHE A 9 31.99 3.68 7.01
C PHE A 9 31.93 2.51 6.01
N ILE A 10 33.01 1.73 5.91
CA ILE A 10 33.03 0.54 5.03
C ILE A 10 32.01 -0.51 5.51
N LEU A 11 31.94 -0.75 6.82
CA LEU A 11 30.96 -1.68 7.39
C LEU A 11 29.52 -1.21 7.14
N ASP A 12 29.26 0.09 7.22
CA ASP A 12 27.94 0.67 6.97
C ASP A 12 27.52 0.51 5.51
N ILE A 13 28.45 0.70 4.56
CA ILE A 13 28.22 0.44 3.13
C ILE A 13 27.88 -1.03 2.88
N LEU A 14 28.62 -1.96 3.49
CA LEU A 14 28.38 -3.40 3.33
C LEU A 14 27.10 -3.85 4.03
N TYR A 15 26.74 -3.21 5.14
CA TYR A 15 25.52 -3.49 5.89
C TYR A 15 24.27 -2.90 5.24
N PHE A 16 24.40 -1.82 4.47
CA PHE A 16 23.29 -1.16 3.78
C PHE A 16 22.39 -2.11 2.97
N PRO A 17 22.90 -2.96 2.04
CA PRO A 17 22.06 -3.89 1.29
C PRO A 17 21.37 -4.92 2.19
N LEU A 18 22.08 -5.44 3.19
CA LEU A 18 21.52 -6.37 4.18
C LEU A 18 20.36 -5.73 4.94
N TRP A 19 20.55 -4.50 5.43
CA TRP A 19 19.50 -3.76 6.13
C TRP A 19 18.30 -3.48 5.23
N TRP A 20 18.53 -3.10 3.98
CA TRP A 20 17.49 -2.73 3.03
C TRP A 20 16.49 -3.87 2.80
N TYR A 21 16.98 -5.08 2.56
CA TYR A 21 16.15 -6.26 2.30
C TYR A 21 15.62 -6.95 3.56
N THR A 22 16.12 -6.60 4.75
CA THR A 22 15.66 -7.20 6.02
C THR A 22 14.80 -6.22 6.82
N ARG A 23 15.43 -5.38 7.63
CA ARG A 23 14.76 -4.45 8.55
C ARG A 23 14.03 -3.34 7.79
N GLY A 24 14.61 -2.82 6.71
CA GLY A 24 13.96 -1.84 5.83
C GLY A 24 12.70 -2.42 5.22
N PHE A 25 12.83 -3.56 4.52
CA PHE A 25 11.71 -4.22 3.85
C PHE A 25 10.56 -4.59 4.79
N THR A 26 10.86 -5.15 5.96
CA THR A 26 9.82 -5.48 6.96
C THR A 26 9.10 -4.24 7.48
N ARG A 27 9.79 -3.10 7.64
CA ARG A 27 9.15 -1.83 8.00
C ARG A 27 8.25 -1.33 6.87
N THR A 28 8.70 -1.42 5.62
CA THR A 28 7.93 -1.03 4.45
C THR A 28 6.67 -1.88 4.28
N ILE A 29 6.76 -3.20 4.46
CA ILE A 29 5.59 -4.09 4.46
C ILE A 29 4.62 -3.69 5.56
N LYS A 30 5.10 -3.50 6.80
CA LYS A 30 4.24 -3.10 7.92
C LYS A 30 3.55 -1.77 7.65
N PHE A 31 4.26 -0.82 7.04
CA PHE A 31 3.69 0.46 6.60
C PHE A 31 2.59 0.26 5.56
N ALA A 32 2.85 -0.52 4.50
CA ALA A 32 1.89 -0.81 3.45
C ALA A 32 0.61 -1.49 4.00
N LEU A 33 0.78 -2.50 4.86
CA LEU A 33 -0.35 -3.21 5.49
C LEU A 33 -1.18 -2.28 6.38
N ARG A 34 -0.53 -1.42 7.17
CA ARG A 34 -1.23 -0.41 7.99
C ARG A 34 -2.00 0.58 7.13
N SER A 35 -1.38 1.08 6.06
CA SER A 35 -2.03 2.00 5.10
C SER A 35 -3.29 1.39 4.48
N VAL A 36 -3.24 0.11 4.08
CA VAL A 36 -4.42 -0.60 3.55
C VAL A 36 -5.49 -0.79 4.63
N ALA A 37 -5.11 -1.14 5.86
CA ALA A 37 -6.06 -1.28 6.97
C ALA A 37 -6.74 0.05 7.32
N ASP A 38 -6.00 1.16 7.29
CA ASP A 38 -6.55 2.49 7.55
C ASP A 38 -7.48 2.93 6.40
N ALA A 39 -7.15 2.61 5.15
CA ALA A 39 -8.03 2.83 4.01
C ALA A 39 -9.34 2.02 4.12
N GLU A 40 -9.28 0.77 4.57
CA GLU A 40 -10.48 -0.05 4.81
C GLU A 40 -11.36 0.61 5.89
N ARG A 41 -10.77 1.09 6.98
CA ARG A 41 -11.50 1.77 8.07
C ARG A 41 -12.18 3.05 7.62
N GLN A 42 -11.53 3.83 6.74
CA GLN A 42 -12.10 5.07 6.22
C GLN A 42 -13.24 4.81 5.23
N ILE A 43 -13.08 3.81 4.35
CA ILE A 43 -14.08 3.49 3.33
C ILE A 43 -15.22 2.63 3.92
N ALA A 44 -14.93 1.92 5.01
CA ALA A 44 -15.82 1.03 5.76
C ALA A 44 -16.48 -0.05 4.88
N LEU A 45 -15.71 -0.65 3.96
CA LEU A 45 -16.22 -1.63 2.99
C LEU A 45 -16.92 -2.80 3.67
N GLY A 46 -16.33 -3.36 4.73
CA GLY A 46 -16.92 -4.50 5.43
C GLY A 46 -18.25 -4.17 6.11
N ILE A 47 -18.38 -2.98 6.69
CA ILE A 47 -19.63 -2.50 7.30
C ILE A 47 -20.68 -2.25 6.22
N TRP A 48 -20.26 -1.65 5.12
CA TRP A 48 -21.14 -1.28 4.03
C TRP A 48 -21.77 -2.51 3.36
N LEU A 49 -20.99 -3.57 3.15
CA LEU A 49 -21.48 -4.87 2.63
C LEU A 49 -22.55 -5.48 3.56
N LYS A 50 -22.36 -5.42 4.88
CA LYS A 50 -23.36 -5.91 5.86
C LYS A 50 -24.66 -5.10 5.83
N ALA A 51 -24.59 -3.82 5.47
CA ALA A 51 -25.74 -2.93 5.41
C ALA A 51 -26.40 -2.86 4.03
N MET A 52 -25.94 -3.66 3.05
CA MET A 52 -26.37 -3.55 1.64
C MET A 52 -27.88 -3.76 1.45
N PHE A 53 -28.50 -4.61 2.25
CA PHE A 53 -29.93 -4.93 2.16
C PHE A 53 -30.82 -4.07 3.08
N LYS A 54 -30.25 -3.11 3.83
CA LYS A 54 -31.04 -2.20 4.65
C LYS A 54 -31.59 -1.05 3.79
N PRO A 55 -32.91 -0.78 3.82
CA PRO A 55 -33.50 0.32 3.04
C PRO A 55 -32.89 1.66 3.45
N MET A 56 -32.64 2.54 2.47
CA MET A 56 -31.90 3.79 2.69
C MET A 56 -32.81 4.91 3.24
N PHE A 57 -34.09 4.90 2.87
CA PHE A 57 -35.07 5.95 3.19
C PHE A 57 -36.13 5.53 4.22
N GLN A 58 -35.92 4.42 4.96
CA GLN A 58 -36.96 3.80 5.79
C GLN A 58 -38.25 3.47 5.02
N ASP A 59 -38.20 3.49 3.69
CA ASP A 59 -39.27 3.06 2.82
C ASP A 59 -39.13 1.54 2.59
N TYR A 60 -40.14 0.81 3.05
CA TYR A 60 -40.18 -0.65 3.00
C TYR A 60 -40.97 -1.17 1.79
N THR A 61 -41.47 -0.29 0.92
CA THR A 61 -42.09 -0.67 -0.36
C THR A 61 -41.10 -1.43 -1.24
N TRP A 62 -41.63 -2.26 -2.15
CA TRP A 62 -40.81 -3.03 -3.08
C TRP A 62 -39.98 -2.11 -3.98
N GLU A 63 -40.61 -1.05 -4.49
CA GLU A 63 -39.99 -0.03 -5.34
C GLU A 63 -38.85 0.70 -4.60
N GLY A 64 -39.09 1.16 -3.37
CA GLY A 64 -38.09 1.85 -2.55
C GLY A 64 -36.88 0.98 -2.21
N ARG A 65 -37.07 -0.33 -2.02
CA ARG A 65 -35.98 -1.29 -1.81
C ARG A 65 -35.13 -1.51 -3.06
N MET A 66 -35.76 -1.62 -4.23
CA MET A 66 -35.03 -1.78 -5.50
C MET A 66 -34.14 -0.56 -5.80
N VAL A 67 -34.68 0.64 -5.65
CA VAL A 67 -33.90 1.88 -5.84
C VAL A 67 -32.78 1.98 -4.81
N SER A 68 -33.05 1.69 -3.53
CA SER A 68 -32.02 1.68 -2.48
C SER A 68 -30.88 0.71 -2.79
N PHE A 69 -31.20 -0.50 -3.27
CA PHE A 69 -30.21 -1.50 -3.62
C PHE A 69 -29.35 -1.07 -4.82
N PHE A 70 -29.96 -0.48 -5.85
CA PHE A 70 -29.24 0.01 -7.02
C PHE A 70 -28.27 1.16 -6.68
N MET A 71 -28.75 2.17 -5.95
CA MET A 71 -27.90 3.28 -5.48
C MET A 71 -26.74 2.78 -4.63
N ARG A 72 -27.01 1.79 -3.78
CA ARG A 72 -26.00 1.11 -2.99
C ARG A 72 -24.97 0.45 -3.92
N ILE A 73 -25.36 -0.36 -4.90
CA ILE A 73 -24.41 -0.99 -5.84
C ILE A 73 -23.48 0.06 -6.49
N MET A 74 -24.01 1.20 -6.92
CA MET A 74 -23.19 2.26 -7.49
C MET A 74 -22.14 2.80 -6.49
N LEU A 75 -22.55 3.03 -5.24
CA LEU A 75 -21.62 3.43 -4.17
C LEU A 75 -20.59 2.34 -3.86
N LEU A 76 -20.97 1.06 -3.93
CA LEU A 76 -20.05 -0.06 -3.72
C LEU A 76 -18.96 -0.09 -4.79
N ILE A 77 -19.33 0.08 -6.05
CA ILE A 77 -18.38 0.11 -7.18
C ILE A 77 -17.35 1.21 -6.94
N PHE A 78 -17.80 2.42 -6.60
CA PHE A 78 -16.90 3.54 -6.30
C PHE A 78 -15.96 3.24 -5.13
N LYS A 79 -16.48 2.68 -4.03
CA LYS A 79 -15.68 2.29 -2.86
C LYS A 79 -14.64 1.21 -3.19
N ILE A 80 -15.00 0.22 -4.01
CA ILE A 80 -14.08 -0.84 -4.46
C ILE A 80 -12.97 -0.24 -5.33
N VAL A 81 -13.30 0.67 -6.25
CA VAL A 81 -12.29 1.34 -7.10
C VAL A 81 -11.32 2.17 -6.24
N MET A 82 -11.82 2.97 -5.31
CA MET A 82 -10.98 3.76 -4.40
C MET A 82 -10.06 2.88 -3.56
N PHE A 83 -10.61 1.83 -2.94
CA PHE A 83 -9.82 0.91 -2.12
C PHE A 83 -8.79 0.15 -2.97
N GLY A 84 -9.19 -0.31 -4.15
CA GLY A 84 -8.31 -0.97 -5.11
C GLY A 84 -7.14 -0.08 -5.53
N ALA A 85 -7.40 1.20 -5.83
CA ALA A 85 -6.35 2.18 -6.13
C ALA A 85 -5.36 2.34 -4.95
N TRP A 86 -5.87 2.34 -3.71
CA TRP A 86 -5.04 2.41 -2.50
C TRP A 86 -4.14 1.18 -2.34
N VAL A 87 -4.70 -0.02 -2.56
CA VAL A 87 -3.95 -1.29 -2.52
C VAL A 87 -2.88 -1.32 -3.61
N ILE A 88 -3.21 -0.88 -4.83
CA ILE A 88 -2.23 -0.76 -5.93
C ILE A 88 -1.09 0.17 -5.51
N GLY A 89 -1.40 1.34 -4.94
CA GLY A 89 -0.39 2.27 -4.42
C GLY A 89 0.52 1.63 -3.36
N ALA A 90 -0.05 0.87 -2.43
CA ALA A 90 0.72 0.15 -1.41
C ALA A 90 1.65 -0.91 -2.02
N ILE A 91 1.20 -1.64 -3.04
CA ILE A 91 2.02 -2.61 -3.79
C ILE A 91 3.14 -1.88 -4.54
N LEU A 92 2.84 -0.77 -5.21
CA LEU A 92 3.84 0.03 -5.93
C LEU A 92 4.94 0.54 -5.00
N ILE A 93 4.62 0.93 -3.76
CA ILE A 93 5.63 1.31 -2.76
C ILE A 93 6.56 0.14 -2.41
N ILE A 94 6.02 -1.07 -2.27
CA ILE A 94 6.83 -2.28 -1.99
C ILE A 94 7.75 -2.59 -3.18
N ILE A 95 7.22 -2.52 -4.41
CA ILE A 95 7.99 -2.72 -5.64
C ILE A 95 9.07 -1.65 -5.76
N ALA A 96 8.74 -0.38 -5.55
CA ALA A 96 9.70 0.71 -5.59
C ALA A 96 10.81 0.50 -4.54
N TRP A 97 10.45 0.16 -3.30
CA TRP A 97 11.43 -0.12 -2.24
C TRP A 97 12.38 -1.24 -2.65
N THR A 98 11.89 -2.36 -3.18
CA THR A 98 12.73 -3.49 -3.59
C THR A 98 13.51 -3.24 -4.89
N GLY A 99 12.96 -2.45 -5.81
CA GLY A 99 13.59 -2.12 -7.08
C GLY A 99 14.70 -1.07 -6.98
N LEU A 100 14.61 -0.12 -6.04
CA LEU A 100 15.59 0.97 -5.91
C LEU A 100 17.04 0.51 -5.77
N PRO A 101 17.40 -0.47 -4.90
CA PRO A 101 18.78 -0.96 -4.80
C PRO A 101 19.26 -1.63 -6.09
N ILE A 102 18.38 -2.35 -6.79
CA ILE A 102 18.71 -3.04 -8.04
C ILE A 102 19.03 -2.00 -9.12
N ILE A 103 18.18 -0.97 -9.24
CA ILE A 103 18.37 0.16 -10.15
C ILE A 103 19.66 0.90 -9.80
N ALA A 104 19.94 1.13 -8.52
CA ALA A 104 21.17 1.81 -8.09
C ALA A 104 22.42 1.03 -8.50
N VAL A 105 22.45 -0.30 -8.30
CA VAL A 105 23.57 -1.15 -8.74
C VAL A 105 23.72 -1.12 -10.26
N TRP A 106 22.61 -1.18 -11.00
CA TRP A 106 22.61 -1.11 -12.46
C TRP A 106 23.14 0.23 -12.99
N LEU A 107 22.71 1.35 -12.39
CA LEU A 107 23.18 2.69 -12.74
C LEU A 107 24.66 2.87 -12.45
N LEU A 108 25.15 2.38 -11.29
CA LEU A 108 26.57 2.40 -10.97
C LEU A 108 27.38 1.61 -11.99
N TRP A 109 26.94 0.40 -12.34
CA TRP A 109 27.62 -0.43 -13.33
C TRP A 109 27.69 0.25 -14.71
N LEU A 110 26.61 0.92 -15.13
CA LEU A 110 26.60 1.70 -16.37
C LEU A 110 27.59 2.87 -16.31
N ALA A 111 27.64 3.59 -15.19
CA ALA A 111 28.52 4.75 -15.01
C ALA A 111 30.01 4.39 -15.06
N PHE A 112 30.41 3.21 -14.57
CA PHE A 112 31.80 2.73 -14.63
C PHE A 112 32.19 2.12 -15.99
N ARG A 113 31.23 1.95 -16.92
CA ARG A 113 31.45 1.39 -18.26
C ARG A 113 31.69 2.44 -19.35
N ILE A 114 31.53 3.72 -19.03
CA ILE A 114 31.78 4.90 -19.88
C ILE A 114 33.14 5.47 -19.49
#